data_AF-A0A3P6TA65-F1
#
_entry.id   AF-A0A3P6TA65-F1
#
_cell.length_a   1.000
_cell.length_b   1.000
_cell.length_c   1.000
_cell.angle_alpha   90.00
_cell.angle_beta   90.00
_cell.angle_gamma   90.00
#
_symmetry.space_group_name_H-M   'P 1'
#
loop_
_entity.id
_entity.type
_entity.pdbx_description
1 polymer ?
#
loop_
_entity_poly.entity_id
_entity_poly.type
_entity_poly.pdbx_seq_one_letter_code
_entity_poly.pdbx_strand_id
1 'polypeptide(L)'
;MWKYHRGMLRFEDNLFEWHFTVRGPADTDFDGGIYHGRILLPVDYPMKPPSVILLTPNGRFQLNQKICLSISGHHPESWQPSWSIRTALLALIGFMPTHSAGALGSLEYPPSERKKLAIASRDWMCAECGLRMCDALLDRNSQNSSSANGDNTSASSNNGGAAISMAEEARSLAKQISFKVLS
;
A
#
# COMPACT_ATOMS: atom_id res chain seq x y z
N MET A 1 20.47 -26.06 32.95
CA MET A 1 20.39 -25.83 31.49
C MET A 1 18.96 -25.39 31.15
N TRP A 2 18.60 -24.14 31.46
CA TRP A 2 17.26 -23.62 31.14
C TRP A 2 17.30 -22.98 29.76
N LYS A 3 16.69 -23.64 28.77
CA LYS A 3 16.47 -23.07 27.45
C LYS A 3 15.38 -22.01 27.58
N TYR A 4 15.76 -20.74 27.63
CA TYR A 4 14.84 -19.62 27.42
C TYR A 4 14.27 -19.72 25.99
N HIS A 5 13.03 -20.18 25.86
CA HIS A 5 12.20 -19.83 24.72
C HIS A 5 11.90 -18.34 24.84
N ARG A 6 12.65 -17.51 24.11
CA ARG A 6 12.36 -16.09 23.96
C ARG A 6 11.21 -15.89 22.97
N GLY A 7 10.06 -16.48 23.29
CA GLY A 7 8.77 -15.95 22.87
C GLY A 7 8.27 -15.09 24.03
N MET A 8 7.72 -13.92 23.71
CA MET A 8 7.19 -12.91 24.64
C MET A 8 8.18 -11.81 25.04
N LEU A 9 8.37 -10.88 24.12
CA LEU A 9 8.28 -9.45 24.46
C LEU A 9 7.11 -8.89 23.65
N ARG A 10 5.88 -8.99 24.17
CA ARG A 10 4.81 -8.06 23.79
C ARG A 10 5.16 -6.73 24.48
N PHE A 11 6.09 -6.01 23.87
CA PHE A 11 6.51 -4.69 24.34
C PHE A 11 5.60 -3.71 23.62
N GLU A 12 4.67 -3.13 24.38
CA GLU A 12 3.86 -1.93 24.08
C GLU A 12 3.67 -1.62 22.58
N ASP A 13 2.47 -1.90 22.06
CA ASP A 13 2.01 -1.50 20.72
C ASP A 13 2.61 -0.15 20.33
N ASN A 14 3.56 -0.13 19.40
CA ASN A 14 4.13 1.10 18.91
C ASN A 14 3.05 1.81 18.09
N LEU A 15 2.20 2.61 18.76
CA LEU A 15 1.11 3.37 18.15
C LEU A 15 1.59 4.30 17.03
N PHE A 16 2.90 4.57 16.98
CA PHE A 16 3.55 5.40 15.97
C PHE A 16 4.12 4.59 14.80
N GLU A 17 4.01 3.27 14.78
CA GLU A 17 4.50 2.42 13.69
C GLU A 17 3.41 1.49 13.18
N TRP A 18 2.96 1.74 11.95
CA TRP A 18 1.88 0.97 11.33
C TRP A 18 2.40 0.21 10.12
N HIS A 19 1.91 -1.00 9.92
CA HIS A 19 2.20 -1.74 8.70
C HIS A 19 1.10 -1.49 7.67
N PHE A 20 1.51 -1.39 6.40
CA PHE A 20 0.59 -1.26 5.29
C PHE A 20 0.93 -2.25 4.19
N THR A 21 -0.07 -2.59 3.39
CA THR A 21 0.10 -3.34 2.16
C THR A 21 -0.61 -2.62 1.03
N VAL A 22 0.06 -2.42 -0.10
CA VAL A 22 -0.51 -1.81 -1.30
C VAL A 22 -0.38 -2.73 -2.52
N ARG A 23 -1.33 -2.66 -3.44
CA ARG A 23 -1.15 -3.24 -4.77
C ARG A 23 -0.28 -2.32 -5.61
N GLY A 24 0.46 -2.91 -6.54
CA GLY A 24 1.08 -2.15 -7.62
C GLY A 24 0.04 -1.41 -8.47
N PRO A 25 0.41 -0.26 -9.04
CA PRO A 25 -0.43 0.42 -10.03
C PRO A 25 -0.61 -0.46 -11.29
N ALA A 26 -1.85 -0.51 -11.78
CA ALA A 26 -2.19 -1.25 -13.00
C ALA A 26 -1.48 -0.68 -14.23
N ASP A 27 -1.23 -1.52 -15.24
CA ASP A 27 -0.60 -1.11 -16.51
C ASP A 27 0.83 -0.53 -16.34
N THR A 28 1.54 -0.95 -15.29
CA THR A 28 2.93 -0.59 -15.02
C THR A 28 3.81 -1.82 -14.80
N ASP A 29 5.12 -1.62 -14.68
CA ASP A 29 6.06 -2.70 -14.33
C ASP A 29 5.84 -3.28 -12.92
N PHE A 30 4.98 -2.65 -12.11
CA PHE A 30 4.64 -3.06 -10.75
C PHE A 30 3.30 -3.80 -10.67
N ASP A 31 2.55 -3.87 -11.78
CA ASP A 31 1.22 -4.47 -11.81
C ASP A 31 1.26 -5.95 -11.38
N GLY A 32 0.19 -6.39 -10.73
CA GLY A 32 0.08 -7.72 -10.12
C GLY A 32 0.88 -7.90 -8.82
N GLY A 33 1.77 -6.96 -8.49
CA GLY A 33 2.57 -6.97 -7.27
C GLY A 33 1.80 -6.54 -6.01
N ILE A 34 2.28 -7.01 -4.87
CA ILE A 34 1.75 -6.70 -3.52
C ILE A 34 2.94 -6.29 -2.65
N TYR A 35 2.93 -5.04 -2.21
CA TYR A 35 4.08 -4.42 -1.55
C TYR A 35 3.73 -4.09 -0.10
N HIS A 36 4.52 -4.64 0.82
CA HIS A 36 4.43 -4.38 2.24
C HIS A 36 5.40 -3.27 2.65
N GLY A 37 4.96 -2.47 3.61
CA GLY A 37 5.76 -1.39 4.16
C GLY A 37 5.35 -1.00 5.56
N ARG A 38 6.05 0.01 6.07
CA ARG A 38 5.82 0.63 7.36
C ARG A 38 5.60 2.13 7.23
N ILE A 39 4.74 2.65 8.08
CA ILE A 39 4.50 4.06 8.31
C ILE A 39 5.02 4.38 9.70
N LEU A 40 5.91 5.35 9.80
CA LEU A 40 6.35 5.91 11.07
C LEU A 40 5.72 7.29 11.25
N LEU A 41 4.87 7.41 12.25
CA LEU A 41 4.23 8.66 12.66
C LEU A 41 5.18 9.39 13.62
N PRO A 42 5.55 10.65 13.33
CA PRO A 42 6.30 11.43 14.30
C PRO A 42 5.40 11.80 15.50
N VAL A 43 6.03 12.18 16.61
CA VAL A 43 5.32 12.58 17.85
C VAL A 43 4.38 13.77 17.67
N ASP A 44 4.62 14.59 16.66
CA ASP A 44 3.85 15.77 16.29
C ASP A 44 2.96 15.54 15.06
N TYR A 45 2.70 14.29 14.67
CA TYR A 45 1.67 13.96 13.69
C TYR A 45 0.28 14.42 14.21
N PRO A 46 -0.57 15.07 13.39
CA PRO A 46 -0.46 15.26 11.94
C PRO A 46 0.21 16.58 11.50
N MET A 47 0.80 17.35 12.42
CA MET A 47 1.47 18.61 12.05
C MET A 47 2.74 18.39 11.22
N LYS A 48 3.42 17.24 11.43
CA LYS A 48 4.46 16.74 10.52
C LYS A 48 3.99 15.52 9.74
N PRO A 49 4.49 15.34 8.50
CA PRO A 49 4.14 14.19 7.66
C PRO A 49 4.69 12.88 8.23
N PRO A 50 4.07 11.74 7.87
CA PRO A 50 4.60 10.42 8.18
C PRO A 50 5.88 10.12 7.37
N SER A 51 6.71 9.22 7.87
CA SER A 51 7.75 8.55 7.06
C SER A 51 7.21 7.24 6.50
N VAL A 52 7.49 6.95 5.24
CA VAL A 52 7.06 5.72 4.56
C VAL A 52 8.29 4.89 4.21
N ILE A 53 8.22 3.59 4.48
CA ILE A 53 9.31 2.63 4.25
C ILE A 53 8.73 1.41 3.53
N LEU A 54 9.39 0.93 2.47
CA LEU A 54 9.06 -0.35 1.84
C LEU A 54 9.94 -1.48 2.36
N LEU A 55 9.31 -2.64 2.57
CA LEU A 55 9.97 -3.87 3.03
C LEU A 55 10.05 -4.92 1.91
N THR A 56 9.09 -4.94 1.01
CA THR A 56 9.06 -5.88 -0.11
C THR A 56 9.98 -5.43 -1.25
N PRO A 57 10.87 -6.30 -1.77
CA PRO A 57 11.66 -6.03 -2.97
C PRO A 57 10.79 -5.53 -4.14
N ASN A 58 11.15 -4.38 -4.70
CA ASN A 58 10.34 -3.70 -5.73
C ASN A 58 11.17 -3.08 -6.87
N GLY A 59 12.48 -2.90 -6.71
CA GLY A 59 13.35 -2.38 -7.77
C GLY A 59 13.19 -0.87 -8.07
N ARG A 60 12.45 -0.14 -7.22
CA ARG A 60 12.23 1.32 -7.32
C ARG A 60 12.69 2.09 -6.09
N PHE A 61 12.53 1.50 -4.92
CA PHE A 61 12.86 2.07 -3.62
C PHE A 61 13.75 1.09 -2.86
N GLN A 62 14.80 1.62 -2.24
CA GLN A 62 15.65 0.89 -1.31
C GLN A 62 14.83 0.41 -0.12
N LEU A 63 15.07 -0.83 0.29
CA LEU A 63 14.36 -1.44 1.42
C LEU A 63 14.84 -0.83 2.73
N ASN A 64 13.93 -0.74 3.71
CA ASN A 64 14.24 -0.23 5.05
C ASN A 64 14.77 1.22 5.06
N GLN A 65 14.58 1.97 3.98
CA GLN A 65 14.93 3.38 3.88
C GLN A 65 13.67 4.24 3.83
N LYS A 66 13.73 5.42 4.45
CA LYS A 66 12.65 6.40 4.37
C LYS A 66 12.56 6.91 2.93
N ILE A 67 11.37 6.83 2.36
CA ILE A 67 11.10 7.29 1.00
C ILE A 67 10.80 8.79 1.03
N CYS A 68 11.50 9.54 0.18
CA CYS A 68 11.28 10.95 -0.05
C CYS A 68 10.20 11.13 -1.13
N LEU A 69 8.95 11.27 -0.72
CA LEU A 69 7.85 11.78 -1.55
C LEU A 69 7.71 13.30 -1.35
N SER A 70 7.17 14.02 -2.34
CA SER A 70 6.76 15.44 -2.19
C SER A 70 5.74 15.65 -1.06
N ILE A 71 5.16 14.57 -0.56
CA ILE A 71 4.16 14.55 0.50
C ILE A 71 4.68 13.87 1.80
N SER A 72 5.98 13.56 1.85
CA SER A 72 6.67 12.93 2.98
C SER A 72 7.57 13.94 3.71
N GLY A 73 8.15 13.56 4.84
CA GLY A 73 9.03 14.42 5.66
C GLY A 73 10.27 15.04 5.01
N HIS A 74 10.54 14.75 3.73
CA HIS A 74 11.56 15.47 2.96
C HIS A 74 11.08 16.78 2.31
N HIS A 75 9.77 16.99 2.21
CA HIS A 75 9.14 18.24 1.72
C HIS A 75 8.04 18.70 2.69
N PRO A 76 8.41 19.07 3.94
CA PRO A 76 7.45 19.45 4.97
C PRO A 76 6.56 20.64 4.56
N GLU A 77 7.02 21.51 3.66
CA GLU A 77 6.27 22.64 3.12
C GLU A 77 5.06 22.24 2.27
N SER A 78 5.06 21.03 1.71
CA SER A 78 3.99 20.52 0.84
C SER A 78 2.98 19.65 1.60
N TRP A 79 3.26 19.29 2.86
CA TRP A 79 2.36 18.51 3.70
C TRP A 79 1.22 19.39 4.23
N GLN A 80 -0.01 18.86 4.16
CA GLN A 80 -1.17 19.46 4.81
C GLN A 80 -1.66 18.51 5.92
N PRO A 81 -1.80 18.96 7.18
CA PRO A 81 -2.29 18.12 8.28
C PRO A 81 -3.67 17.49 8.06
N SER A 82 -4.45 18.01 7.12
CA SER A 82 -5.74 17.46 6.69
C SER A 82 -5.62 16.22 5.80
N TRP A 83 -4.42 15.93 5.27
CA TRP A 83 -4.20 14.75 4.44
C TRP A 83 -4.15 13.49 5.29
N SER A 84 -4.89 12.47 4.85
CA SER A 84 -4.92 11.18 5.53
C SER A 84 -3.69 10.34 5.19
N ILE A 85 -3.34 9.38 6.05
CA ILE A 85 -2.35 8.33 5.76
C ILE A 85 -2.71 7.59 4.46
N ARG A 86 -4.00 7.37 4.21
CA ARG A 86 -4.47 6.76 2.96
C ARG A 86 -4.09 7.61 1.74
N THR A 87 -4.25 8.93 1.81
CA THR A 87 -3.80 9.85 0.77
C THR A 87 -2.30 9.72 0.53
N ALA A 88 -1.52 9.58 1.61
CA ALA A 88 -0.08 9.41 1.50
C ALA A 88 0.32 8.12 0.75
N LEU A 89 -0.38 7.01 1.03
CA LEU A 89 -0.16 5.74 0.34
C LEU A 89 -0.65 5.76 -1.11
N LEU A 90 -1.73 6.47 -1.43
CA LEU A 90 -2.17 6.66 -2.82
C LEU A 90 -1.12 7.42 -3.63
N ALA A 91 -0.51 8.46 -3.05
CA ALA A 91 0.61 9.14 -3.69
C ALA A 91 1.80 8.20 -3.89
N LEU A 92 2.19 7.40 -2.88
CA LEU A 92 3.24 6.38 -3.04
C LEU A 92 2.98 5.50 -4.26
N ILE A 93 1.76 4.96 -4.40
CA ILE A 93 1.35 4.13 -5.54
C ILE A 93 1.51 4.89 -6.87
N GLY A 94 1.03 6.14 -6.93
CA GLY A 94 1.17 6.99 -8.12
C GLY A 94 2.62 7.36 -8.48
N PHE A 95 3.51 7.39 -7.48
CA PHE A 95 4.94 7.66 -7.68
C PHE A 95 5.77 6.43 -8.07
N MET A 96 5.27 5.20 -7.89
CA MET A 96 6.02 3.99 -8.26
C MET A 96 6.49 3.98 -9.73
N PRO A 97 5.63 4.24 -10.73
CA PRO A 97 6.03 4.19 -12.14
C PRO A 97 6.81 5.42 -12.60
N THR A 98 6.93 6.47 -11.78
CA THR A 98 7.65 7.67 -12.19
C THR A 98 9.16 7.46 -12.12
N HIS A 99 9.88 8.18 -12.98
CA HIS A 99 11.35 8.17 -12.98
C HIS A 99 11.89 8.66 -11.63
N SER A 100 13.01 8.08 -11.16
CA SER A 100 13.58 8.47 -9.87
C SER A 100 14.14 9.87 -9.82
N ALA A 101 14.61 10.38 -10.97
CA ALA A 101 15.33 11.64 -11.09
C ALA A 101 16.47 11.77 -10.05
N GLY A 102 17.08 10.65 -9.64
CA GLY A 102 18.18 10.63 -8.67
C GLY A 102 17.76 10.89 -7.22
N ALA A 103 16.47 10.77 -6.89
CA ALA A 103 15.99 10.92 -5.50
C ALA A 103 16.71 9.94 -4.55
N LEU A 104 17.03 10.40 -3.34
CA LEU A 104 17.65 9.56 -2.31
C LEU A 104 16.76 8.34 -2.00
N GLY A 105 17.41 7.18 -1.86
CA GLY A 105 16.71 5.91 -1.62
C GLY A 105 16.02 5.31 -2.85
N SER A 106 16.25 5.84 -4.05
CA SER A 106 15.71 5.26 -5.29
C SER A 106 16.61 4.17 -5.88
N LEU A 107 15.99 3.29 -6.66
CA LEU A 107 16.62 2.24 -7.47
C LEU A 107 16.11 2.33 -8.92
N GLU A 108 17.00 2.03 -9.86
CA GLU A 108 16.69 2.04 -11.30
C GLU A 108 16.85 0.66 -11.93
N TYR A 109 16.07 -0.30 -11.44
CA TYR A 109 16.03 -1.63 -12.07
C TYR A 109 15.28 -1.53 -13.40
N PRO A 110 15.67 -2.33 -14.41
CA PRO A 110 14.97 -2.34 -15.69
C PRO A 110 13.53 -2.86 -15.51
N PRO A 111 12.60 -2.46 -16.41
CA PRO A 111 11.21 -2.90 -16.40
C PRO A 111 11.02 -4.42 -16.24
N SER A 112 11.85 -5.22 -16.91
CA SER A 112 11.80 -6.68 -16.85
C SER A 112 12.07 -7.23 -15.45
N GLU A 113 13.02 -6.65 -14.71
CA GLU A 113 13.33 -7.06 -13.34
C GLU A 113 12.25 -6.58 -12.36
N ARG A 114 11.72 -5.37 -12.55
CA ARG A 114 10.57 -4.88 -11.75
C ARG A 114 9.35 -5.79 -11.89
N LYS A 115 9.04 -6.27 -13.09
CA LYS A 115 7.95 -7.25 -13.33
C LYS A 115 8.19 -8.59 -12.63
N LYS A 116 9.44 -9.10 -12.66
CA LYS A 116 9.79 -10.33 -11.91
C LYS A 116 9.60 -10.14 -10.41
N LEU A 117 10.03 -9.00 -9.88
CA LEU A 117 9.84 -8.66 -8.46
C LEU A 117 8.35 -8.50 -8.11
N ALA A 118 7.53 -7.92 -9.00
CA ALA A 118 6.09 -7.84 -8.81
C ALA A 118 5.46 -9.24 -8.66
N ILE A 119 5.84 -10.19 -9.49
CA ILE A 119 5.36 -11.58 -9.37
C ILE A 119 5.85 -12.20 -8.05
N ALA A 120 7.14 -12.11 -7.76
CA ALA A 120 7.75 -12.68 -6.55
C ALA A 120 7.20 -12.08 -5.25
N SER A 121 6.75 -10.82 -5.29
CA SER A 121 6.21 -10.11 -4.12
C SER A 121 5.00 -10.81 -3.50
N ARG A 122 4.24 -11.57 -4.30
CA ARG A 122 3.01 -12.25 -3.87
C ARG A 122 3.27 -13.36 -2.85
N ASP A 123 4.40 -14.03 -2.96
CA ASP A 123 4.79 -15.11 -2.04
C ASP A 123 5.70 -14.62 -0.91
N TRP A 124 6.04 -13.33 -0.91
CA TRP A 124 6.89 -12.72 0.11
C TRP A 124 6.19 -12.72 1.48
N MET A 125 6.96 -13.01 2.53
CA MET A 125 6.51 -12.99 3.91
C MET A 125 7.29 -11.94 4.68
N CYS A 126 6.57 -11.11 5.44
CA CYS A 126 7.20 -10.14 6.32
C CYS A 126 7.88 -10.86 7.50
N ALA A 127 9.19 -10.63 7.67
CA ALA A 127 9.95 -11.18 8.79
C ALA A 127 9.53 -10.58 10.15
N GLU A 128 8.95 -9.38 10.15
CA GLU A 128 8.56 -8.66 11.38
C GLU A 128 7.16 -9.05 11.83
N CYS A 129 6.16 -9.05 10.93
CA CYS A 129 4.77 -9.30 11.28
C CYS A 129 4.20 -10.66 10.83
N GLY A 130 5.00 -11.48 10.14
CA GLY A 130 4.62 -12.81 9.65
C GLY A 130 3.59 -12.83 8.51
N LEU A 131 3.15 -11.67 8.03
CA LEU A 131 2.12 -11.58 6.98
C LEU A 131 2.69 -12.07 5.64
N ARG A 132 2.02 -13.06 5.03
CA ARG A 132 2.24 -13.46 3.63
C ARG A 132 1.44 -12.55 2.71
N MET A 133 2.06 -12.07 1.64
CA MET A 133 1.44 -11.08 0.77
C MET A 133 0.24 -11.61 -0.01
N CYS A 134 0.23 -12.91 -0.33
CA CYS A 134 -0.92 -13.56 -0.96
C CYS A 134 -2.20 -13.46 -0.10
N ASP A 135 -2.05 -13.38 1.22
CA ASP A 135 -3.16 -13.33 2.18
C ASP A 135 -3.50 -11.89 2.60
N ALA A 136 -2.70 -10.91 2.19
CA ALA A 136 -2.74 -9.54 2.71
C ALA A 136 -3.87 -8.69 2.09
N LEU A 137 -4.34 -9.03 0.89
CA LEU A 137 -5.36 -8.29 0.15
C LEU A 137 -6.33 -9.25 -0.55
N LEU A 138 -7.64 -9.06 -0.33
CA LEU A 138 -8.69 -9.81 -1.04
C LEU A 138 -8.52 -9.68 -2.56
N ASP A 139 -8.78 -10.77 -3.29
CA ASP A 139 -8.69 -10.82 -4.74
C ASP A 139 -9.59 -9.76 -5.40
N ARG A 140 -9.07 -9.12 -6.47
CA ARG A 140 -9.80 -8.07 -7.19
C ARG A 140 -11.19 -8.54 -7.68
N ASN A 141 -11.31 -9.84 -8.00
CA ASN A 141 -12.47 -10.45 -8.64
C ASN A 141 -13.45 -11.19 -7.72
N SER A 142 -13.14 -11.39 -6.43
CA SER A 142 -13.97 -12.21 -5.52
C SER A 142 -15.32 -11.58 -5.09
N GLN A 143 -15.77 -10.51 -5.78
CA GLN A 143 -17.08 -9.89 -5.55
C GLN A 143 -18.03 -9.92 -6.77
N ASN A 144 -17.65 -10.57 -7.88
CA ASN A 144 -18.51 -10.68 -9.06
C ASN A 144 -19.33 -11.98 -9.15
N SER A 145 -19.33 -12.82 -8.10
CA SER A 145 -19.99 -14.14 -8.09
C SER A 145 -21.17 -14.27 -7.13
N SER A 146 -21.71 -13.17 -6.59
CA SER A 146 -22.92 -13.20 -5.77
C SER A 146 -23.93 -12.13 -6.18
N SER A 147 -24.53 -12.31 -7.37
CA SER A 147 -25.86 -11.82 -7.77
C SER A 147 -26.20 -12.36 -9.16
N ALA A 148 -26.39 -13.67 -9.26
CA ALA A 148 -27.12 -14.29 -10.37
C ALA A 148 -28.41 -14.88 -9.80
N ASN A 149 -29.46 -14.04 -9.73
CA ASN A 149 -30.87 -14.39 -9.91
C ASN A 149 -31.76 -13.19 -9.51
N GLY A 150 -32.61 -12.74 -10.43
CA GLY A 150 -33.78 -11.92 -10.09
C GLY A 150 -34.04 -10.72 -11.00
N ASP A 151 -34.85 -10.97 -12.03
CA ASP A 151 -35.85 -10.08 -12.62
C ASP A 151 -35.46 -8.98 -13.61
N ASN A 152 -35.76 -9.30 -14.87
CA ASN A 152 -36.09 -8.35 -15.93
C ASN A 152 -37.29 -7.48 -15.51
N THR A 153 -37.09 -6.17 -15.40
CA THR A 153 -38.14 -5.20 -15.76
C THR A 153 -37.51 -3.86 -16.11
N SER A 154 -37.82 -3.41 -17.31
CA SER A 154 -37.38 -2.16 -17.92
C SER A 154 -37.99 -0.93 -17.23
N ALA A 155 -37.15 0.00 -16.79
CA ALA A 155 -37.52 1.41 -16.65
C ALA A 155 -36.27 2.32 -16.73
N SER A 156 -36.26 3.20 -17.73
CA SER A 156 -35.27 4.26 -17.92
C SER A 156 -35.16 5.21 -16.72
N SER A 157 -33.93 5.55 -16.34
CA SER A 157 -33.53 6.89 -15.87
C SER A 157 -32.01 7.02 -15.90
N ASN A 158 -31.48 7.63 -16.96
CA ASN A 158 -30.04 7.92 -17.14
C ASN A 158 -29.58 9.10 -16.27
N ASN A 159 -29.58 8.91 -14.96
CA ASN A 159 -28.89 9.79 -14.00
C ASN A 159 -27.96 9.03 -13.04
N GLY A 160 -27.78 7.72 -13.23
CA GLY A 160 -26.96 6.86 -12.36
C GLY A 160 -25.48 6.72 -12.75
N GLY A 161 -25.08 7.08 -13.96
CA GLY A 161 -23.75 6.75 -14.50
C GLY A 161 -22.56 7.36 -13.74
N ALA A 162 -22.66 8.63 -13.36
CA ALA A 162 -21.58 9.33 -12.65
C ALA A 162 -21.43 8.85 -11.19
N ALA A 163 -22.55 8.63 -10.48
CA ALA A 163 -22.54 8.13 -9.10
C ALA A 163 -22.05 6.67 -9.03
N ILE A 164 -22.42 5.84 -10.02
CA ILE A 164 -21.94 4.47 -10.14
C ILE A 164 -20.43 4.46 -10.43
N SER A 165 -19.96 5.31 -11.36
CA SER A 165 -18.53 5.46 -11.68
C SER A 165 -17.71 5.94 -10.48
N MET A 166 -18.18 6.94 -9.73
CA MET A 166 -17.52 7.41 -8.50
C MET A 166 -17.49 6.33 -7.40
N ALA A 167 -18.58 5.60 -7.23
CA ALA A 167 -18.63 4.49 -6.26
C ALA A 167 -17.73 3.33 -6.69
N GLU A 168 -17.59 3.06 -7.98
CA GLU A 168 -16.71 2.05 -8.53
C GLU A 168 -15.23 2.43 -8.43
N GLU A 169 -14.89 3.69 -8.68
CA GLU A 169 -13.56 4.25 -8.44
C GLU A 169 -13.22 4.22 -6.94
N ALA A 170 -14.14 4.64 -6.06
CA ALA A 170 -13.96 4.55 -4.62
C ALA A 170 -13.76 3.11 -4.13
N ARG A 171 -14.52 2.15 -4.69
CA ARG A 171 -14.35 0.70 -4.43
C ARG A 171 -13.02 0.17 -4.96
N SER A 172 -12.59 0.61 -6.14
CA SER A 172 -11.30 0.25 -6.74
C SER A 172 -10.14 0.74 -5.86
N LEU A 173 -10.20 2.00 -5.41
CA LEU A 173 -9.22 2.58 -4.49
C LEU A 173 -9.27 1.93 -3.09
N ALA A 174 -10.40 1.39 -2.65
CA ALA A 174 -10.50 0.65 -1.39
C ALA A 174 -9.83 -0.72 -1.47
N LYS A 175 -9.78 -1.35 -2.66
CA LYS A 175 -9.07 -2.63 -2.90
C LYS A 175 -7.54 -2.47 -3.05
N GLN A 176 -7.06 -1.22 -3.10
CA GLN A 176 -5.67 -0.90 -3.40
C GLN A 176 -4.78 -0.92 -2.15
N ILE A 177 -5.33 -0.68 -0.97
CA ILE A 177 -4.59 -0.48 0.29
C ILE A 177 -5.24 -1.30 1.41
N SER A 178 -4.42 -1.95 2.25
CA SER A 178 -4.82 -2.53 3.52
C SER A 178 -3.87 -2.09 4.63
N PHE A 179 -4.41 -1.90 5.84
CA PHE A 179 -3.66 -1.51 7.03
C PHE A 179 -3.67 -2.64 8.05
N LYS A 180 -2.53 -2.86 8.71
CA LYS A 180 -2.43 -3.73 9.88
C LYS A 180 -1.69 -2.96 10.97
N VAL A 181 -2.39 -2.65 12.06
CA VAL A 181 -1.76 -2.20 13.30
C VAL A 181 -1.14 -3.45 13.94
N LEU A 182 0.14 -3.39 14.31
CA LEU A 182 0.78 -4.46 15.06
C LEU A 182 0.43 -4.26 16.55
N SER A 183 -0.29 -5.23 17.11
CA SER A 183 -0.64 -5.39 18.53
C SER A 183 -0.10 -6.72 19.06
#